data_AF-A0A352WW43-F1
#
_entry.id   AF-A0A352WW43-F1
#
_cell.length_a   1.000
_cell.length_b   1.000
_cell.length_c   1.000
_cell.angle_alpha   90.00
_cell.angle_beta   90.00
_cell.angle_gamma   90.00
#
_symmetry.space_group_name_H-M   'P 1'
#
loop_
_entity.id
_entity.type
_entity.pdbx_description
1 polymer ?
#
loop_
_entity_poly.entity_id
_entity_poly.type
_entity_poly.pdbx_seq_one_letter_code
_entity_poly.pdbx_strand_id
1 'polypeptide(L)'
;KIMNAQKARGADFESGSLIKRAKALLPVLIPLLVTAFRRSNDLAVAMECRCYMGGKGRTRMKQLRLHASDLLAALLFLAFGAALFSCNYIPTGIRL
;
A
#
# COMPACT_ATOMS: atom_id res chain seq x y z
N LYS A 1 -5.09 7.60 -16.86
CA LYS A 1 -4.62 8.55 -17.92
C LYS A 1 -3.66 7.88 -18.90
N ILE A 2 -2.52 7.33 -18.48
CA ILE A 2 -1.56 6.67 -19.40
C ILE A 2 -2.15 5.40 -20.06
N MET A 3 -2.88 4.57 -19.31
CA MET A 3 -3.55 3.37 -19.85
C MET A 3 -4.54 3.70 -20.99
N ASN A 4 -5.39 4.71 -20.80
CA ASN A 4 -6.36 5.13 -21.82
C ASN A 4 -5.66 5.76 -23.04
N ALA A 5 -4.56 6.47 -22.83
CA ALA A 5 -3.75 7.03 -23.92
C ALA A 5 -3.06 5.95 -24.76
N GLN A 6 -2.62 4.84 -24.13
CA GLN A 6 -2.06 3.70 -24.85
C GLN A 6 -3.14 2.86 -25.55
N LYS A 7 -4.33 2.69 -24.94
CA LYS A 7 -5.50 2.07 -25.60
C LYS A 7 -5.94 2.86 -26.84
N ALA A 8 -5.93 4.20 -26.79
CA ALA A 8 -6.22 5.06 -27.94
C ALA A 8 -5.16 4.98 -29.07
N ARG A 9 -3.94 4.54 -28.75
CA ARG A 9 -2.85 4.29 -29.71
C ARG A 9 -2.82 2.85 -30.23
N GLY A 10 -3.86 2.06 -29.96
CA GLY A 10 -4.00 0.68 -30.45
C GLY A 10 -3.32 -0.38 -29.59
N ALA A 11 -2.89 -0.06 -28.36
CA ALA A 11 -2.40 -1.08 -27.44
C ALA A 11 -3.58 -1.87 -26.84
N ASP A 12 -3.68 -3.15 -27.21
CA ASP A 12 -4.64 -4.07 -26.64
C ASP A 12 -4.02 -4.79 -25.43
N PHE A 13 -4.61 -4.55 -24.25
CA PHE A 13 -4.19 -5.13 -22.98
C PHE A 13 -5.06 -6.33 -22.56
N GLU A 14 -6.15 -6.58 -23.30
CA GLU A 14 -7.21 -7.53 -22.94
C GLU A 14 -7.22 -8.76 -23.86
N SER A 15 -6.59 -8.74 -25.04
CA SER A 15 -6.55 -9.92 -25.93
C SER A 15 -5.19 -10.65 -25.97
N GLY A 16 -5.23 -11.97 -26.16
CA GLY A 16 -4.03 -12.83 -26.31
C GLY A 16 -3.60 -13.61 -25.05
N SER A 17 -2.49 -14.36 -25.16
CA SER A 17 -1.91 -15.17 -24.07
C SER A 17 -1.31 -14.32 -22.95
N LEU A 18 -1.19 -14.88 -21.75
CA LEU A 18 -0.64 -14.19 -20.56
C LEU A 18 0.71 -13.49 -20.82
N ILE A 19 1.58 -14.11 -21.64
CA ILE A 19 2.89 -13.56 -21.99
C ILE A 19 2.78 -12.34 -22.91
N LYS A 20 1.82 -12.33 -23.86
CA LYS A 20 1.58 -11.17 -24.73
C LYS A 20 1.02 -9.99 -23.93
N ARG A 21 0.10 -10.25 -23.00
CA ARG A 21 -0.46 -9.22 -22.12
C ARG A 21 0.60 -8.60 -21.21
N ALA A 22 1.51 -9.41 -20.65
CA ALA A 22 2.62 -8.90 -19.84
C ALA A 22 3.54 -7.97 -20.66
N LYS A 23 3.85 -8.33 -21.91
CA LYS A 23 4.65 -7.47 -22.80
C LYS A 23 3.92 -6.19 -23.20
N ALA A 24 2.60 -6.24 -23.38
CA ALA A 24 1.79 -5.07 -23.70
C ALA A 24 1.80 -4.00 -22.60
N LEU A 25 2.13 -4.35 -21.34
CA LEU A 25 2.21 -3.39 -20.22
C LEU A 25 3.52 -2.58 -20.19
N LEU A 26 4.58 -3.03 -20.85
CA LEU A 26 5.90 -2.34 -20.87
C LEU A 26 5.81 -0.87 -21.31
N PRO A 27 5.10 -0.49 -22.39
CA PRO A 27 4.94 0.89 -22.83
C PRO A 27 4.16 1.78 -21.86
N VAL A 28 3.41 1.20 -20.91
CA VAL A 28 2.75 1.95 -19.83
C VAL A 28 3.69 2.09 -18.63
N LEU A 29 4.41 1.02 -18.31
CA LEU A 29 5.31 0.96 -17.16
C LEU A 29 6.49 1.92 -17.29
N ILE A 30 7.16 1.96 -18.45
CA ILE A 30 8.38 2.78 -18.65
C ILE A 30 8.08 4.27 -18.45
N PRO A 31 7.06 4.88 -19.09
CA PRO A 31 6.73 6.29 -18.86
C PRO A 31 6.30 6.57 -17.43
N LEU A 32 5.52 5.67 -16.81
CA LEU A 32 5.09 5.84 -15.42
C LEU A 32 6.29 5.91 -14.48
N LEU A 33 7.27 5.01 -14.66
CA LEU A 33 8.49 4.98 -13.87
C LEU A 33 9.31 6.27 -14.04
N VAL A 34 9.53 6.71 -15.28
CA VAL A 34 10.26 7.95 -15.57
C VAL A 34 9.57 9.17 -14.96
N THR A 35 8.24 9.25 -15.05
CA THR A 35 7.48 10.36 -14.43
C THR A 35 7.53 10.33 -12.90
N ALA A 36 7.52 9.15 -12.28
CA ALA A 36 7.66 9.00 -10.84
C ALA A 36 9.03 9.48 -10.36
N PHE A 37 10.11 9.11 -11.06
CA PHE A 37 11.46 9.56 -10.72
C PHE A 37 11.64 11.07 -10.88
N ARG A 38 11.17 11.66 -12.00
CA ARG A 38 11.22 13.12 -12.18
C ARG A 38 10.51 13.84 -11.05
N ARG A 39 9.29 13.40 -10.70
CA ARG A 39 8.53 13.96 -9.57
C ARG A 39 9.27 13.80 -8.24
N SER A 40 9.91 12.66 -8.00
CA SER A 40 10.71 12.44 -6.79
C SER A 40 11.90 13.40 -6.73
N ASN A 41 12.56 13.65 -7.86
CA ASN A 41 13.68 14.59 -7.94
C ASN A 41 13.21 16.03 -7.68
N ASP A 42 12.13 16.46 -8.34
CA ASP A 42 11.55 17.79 -8.14
C ASP A 42 11.12 18.00 -6.69
N LEU A 43 10.57 16.95 -6.05
CA LEU A 43 10.22 16.97 -4.64
C LEU A 43 11.47 17.07 -3.76
N ALA A 44 12.52 16.30 -4.04
CA ALA A 44 13.78 16.35 -3.29
C ALA A 44 14.39 17.75 -3.32
N VAL A 45 14.49 18.36 -4.51
CA VAL A 45 14.98 19.74 -4.66
C VAL A 45 14.09 20.73 -3.89
N ALA A 46 12.77 20.59 -3.98
CA ALA A 46 11.84 21.45 -3.22
C ALA A 46 11.98 21.26 -1.69
N MET A 47 12.30 20.05 -1.24
CA MET A 47 12.57 19.76 0.17
C MET A 47 13.89 20.41 0.62
N GLU A 48 14.94 20.37 -0.21
CA GLU A 48 16.22 21.04 0.05
C GLU A 48 16.07 22.57 0.08
N CYS A 49 15.32 23.17 -0.85
CA CYS A 49 15.02 24.61 -0.85
C CYS A 49 14.28 25.07 0.41
N ARG A 50 13.50 24.16 1.03
CA ARG A 50 12.82 24.40 2.31
C ARG A 50 13.69 24.03 3.52
N CYS A 51 14.99 23.83 3.31
CA CYS A 51 15.97 23.42 4.31
C CYS A 51 15.57 22.13 5.05
N TYR A 52 14.85 21.22 4.40
CA TYR A 52 14.40 19.96 5.02
C TYR A 52 15.54 18.94 5.09
N MET A 53 16.49 19.18 5.99
CA MET A 53 17.63 18.30 6.24
C MET A 53 17.25 17.22 7.25
N GLY A 54 17.52 15.95 6.93
CA GLY A 54 17.29 14.81 7.83
C GLY A 54 17.98 15.01 9.17
N GLY A 55 17.25 14.91 10.29
CA GLY A 55 17.83 15.14 11.61
C GLY A 55 16.93 14.74 12.78
N LYS A 56 17.56 14.50 13.95
CA LYS A 56 16.90 14.33 15.25
C LYS A 56 16.37 15.68 15.73
N GLY A 57 15.21 15.71 16.41
CA GLY A 57 14.62 16.95 16.95
C GLY A 57 13.50 17.59 16.11
N ARG A 58 12.96 16.90 15.10
CA ARG A 58 11.83 17.40 14.29
C ARG A 58 10.52 17.42 15.08
N THR A 59 9.80 18.54 15.03
CA THR A 59 8.42 18.62 15.51
C THR A 59 7.49 17.92 14.51
N ARG A 60 6.60 17.04 15.00
CA ARG A 60 5.64 16.33 14.15
C ARG A 60 4.34 17.13 14.06
N MET A 61 3.99 17.61 12.86
CA MET A 61 2.72 18.31 12.63
C MET A 61 1.51 17.39 12.76
N LYS A 62 1.60 16.14 12.28
CA LYS A 62 0.58 15.11 12.47
C LYS A 62 1.02 14.16 13.59
N GLN A 63 0.52 14.39 14.79
CA GLN A 63 0.72 13.51 15.93
C GLN A 63 -0.38 12.45 15.95
N LEU A 64 0.01 11.19 16.15
CA LEU A 64 -0.95 10.11 16.35
C LEU A 64 -1.54 10.25 17.76
N ARG A 65 -2.87 10.38 17.85
CA ARG A 65 -3.59 10.39 19.13
C ARG A 65 -4.31 9.07 19.27
N LEU A 66 -4.09 8.40 20.39
CA LEU A 66 -4.86 7.21 20.73
C LEU A 66 -6.30 7.62 21.02
N HIS A 67 -7.23 6.92 20.41
CA HIS A 67 -8.65 7.16 20.60
C HIS A 67 -9.28 5.99 21.36
N ALA A 68 -10.42 6.22 22.02
CA ALA A 68 -11.15 5.15 22.72
C ALA A 68 -11.54 4.00 21.78
N SER A 69 -11.73 4.29 20.49
CA SER A 69 -11.93 3.28 19.44
C SER A 69 -10.73 2.35 19.26
N ASP A 70 -9.50 2.83 19.45
CA ASP A 70 -8.29 2.00 19.35
C ASP A 70 -8.23 1.01 20.51
N LEU A 71 -8.64 1.45 21.70
CA LEU A 71 -8.74 0.60 22.89
C LEU A 71 -9.85 -0.45 22.72
N LEU A 72 -11.01 -0.05 22.22
CA LEU A 72 -12.12 -0.98 21.94
C LEU A 72 -11.73 -2.01 20.88
N ALA A 73 -11.07 -1.58 19.79
CA ALA A 73 -10.58 -2.47 18.76
C ALA A 73 -9.54 -3.46 19.30
N ALA A 74 -8.62 -2.99 20.16
CA ALA A 74 -7.64 -3.85 20.81
C ALA A 74 -8.30 -4.89 21.73
N LEU A 75 -9.32 -4.48 22.50
CA LEU A 75 -10.05 -5.37 23.41
C LEU A 75 -10.85 -6.42 22.64
N LEU A 76 -11.54 -6.02 21.57
CA LEU A 76 -12.25 -6.94 20.69
C LEU A 76 -11.31 -7.93 20.01
N PHE A 77 -10.13 -7.47 19.56
CA PHE A 77 -9.12 -8.34 18.97
C PHE A 77 -8.61 -9.39 19.97
N LEU A 78 -8.32 -8.97 21.21
CA LEU A 78 -7.92 -9.89 22.28
C LEU A 78 -9.04 -10.87 22.65
N ALA A 79 -10.28 -10.41 22.76
CA ALA A 79 -11.43 -11.26 23.06
C ALA A 79 -11.67 -12.30 21.96
N PHE A 80 -11.56 -11.90 20.69
CA PHE A 80 -11.67 -12.80 19.55
C PHE A 80 -10.54 -13.85 19.54
N GLY A 81 -9.29 -13.41 19.77
CA GLY A 81 -8.14 -14.32 19.88
C GLY A 81 -8.30 -15.32 21.04
N ALA A 82 -8.76 -14.87 22.20
CA ALA A 82 -9.03 -15.72 23.35
C ALA A 82 -10.15 -16.73 23.05
N ALA A 83 -11.24 -16.29 22.42
CA ALA A 83 -12.33 -17.18 22.01
C ALA A 83 -11.85 -18.27 21.03
N LEU A 84 -11.01 -17.91 20.05
CA LEU A 84 -10.40 -18.88 19.14
C LEU A 84 -9.49 -19.87 19.88
N PHE A 85 -8.64 -19.39 20.80
CA PHE A 85 -7.78 -20.25 21.61
C PHE A 85 -8.59 -21.19 22.51
N SER A 86 -9.60 -20.68 23.21
CA SER A 86 -10.49 -21.50 24.04
C SER A 86 -11.26 -22.52 23.20
N CYS A 87 -11.79 -22.12 22.04
CA CYS A 87 -12.48 -23.03 21.13
C CYS A 87 -11.55 -24.06 20.46
N ASN A 88 -10.24 -23.77 20.38
CA ASN A 88 -9.22 -24.70 19.89
C ASN A 88 -8.64 -25.61 20.99
N TYR A 89 -8.70 -25.19 22.26
CA TYR A 89 -8.32 -26.02 23.41
C TYR A 89 -9.44 -26.97 23.86
N ILE A 90 -10.71 -26.57 23.67
CA ILE A 90 -11.91 -27.36 24.02
C ILE A 90 -12.27 -28.53 23.06
N PRO A 91 -11.79 -28.70 21.81
CA PRO A 91 -12.20 -29.78 20.92
C PRO A 91 -11.15 -30.91 20.86
N THR A 92 -10.87 -31.54 22.00
CA THR A 92 -10.45 -32.95 22.07
C THR A 92 -11.15 -33.65 23.24
N GLY A 93 -12.44 -33.40 23.43
CA GLY A 93 -13.24 -33.98 24.53
C GLY A 93 -14.64 -34.47 24.15
N ILE A 94 -15.12 -34.25 22.92
CA ILE A 94 -16.42 -34.73 22.42
C ILE A 94 -16.22 -35.26 20.99
N ARG A 95 -15.55 -36.41 20.88
CA ARG A 95 -15.58 -37.24 19.67
C ARG A 95 -15.24 -38.70 20.04
N LEU A 96 -16.23 -39.38 20.60
CA LEU A 96 -16.47 -40.83 20.55
C LEU A 96 -17.92 -41.07 20.98
#